data_AF-A0A2J6QK32-F1
#
_entry.id   AF-A0A2J6QK32-F1
#
_cell.length_a   1.000
_cell.length_b   1.000
_cell.length_c   1.000
_cell.angle_alpha   90.00
_cell.angle_beta   90.00
_cell.angle_gamma   90.00
#
_symmetry.space_group_name_H-M   'P 1'
#
loop_
_entity.id
_entity.type
_entity.pdbx_description
1 polymer ?
#
loop_
_entity_poly.entity_id
_entity_poly.type
_entity_poly.pdbx_seq_one_letter_code
_entity_poly.pdbx_strand_id
1 'polypeptide(L)'
;PVDYVSTGLYYHNVHRANHSAPLIVWNAAQAAIAAEIASSCVFAHNMTVGGGGYGQNLAAYGATGNVAALSPSSMLAKSITDQWYYGEVNSFLPSYYGQPTPDMSNFEAWGHFTQVVWKGSLSVGCASQLCPAGTIFPAPYQSWFTVCNYVPPGKFPFPSPLNFFPHLREENC
;
A
#
# COMPACT_ATOMS: atom_id res chain seq x y z
N PRO A 1 15.14 -4.11 -8.82
CA PRO A 1 14.15 -5.22 -8.95
C PRO A 1 13.94 -5.53 -10.44
N VAL A 2 13.64 -6.78 -10.82
CA VAL A 2 13.57 -7.22 -12.24
C VAL A 2 12.21 -7.75 -12.66
N ASP A 3 11.31 -8.00 -11.70
CA ASP A 3 9.96 -8.50 -11.93
C ASP A 3 8.97 -7.84 -10.96
N TYR A 4 7.69 -8.18 -11.06
CA TYR A 4 6.62 -7.59 -10.26
C TYR A 4 6.76 -7.90 -8.76
N VAL A 5 7.13 -9.14 -8.43
CA VAL A 5 7.28 -9.62 -7.04
C VAL A 5 8.45 -8.92 -6.35
N SER A 6 9.64 -8.95 -6.96
CA SER A 6 10.83 -8.27 -6.46
C SER A 6 10.64 -6.76 -6.41
N THR A 7 9.84 -6.16 -7.30
CA THR A 7 9.45 -4.74 -7.23
C THR A 7 8.62 -4.46 -5.99
N GLY A 8 7.55 -5.23 -5.77
CA GLY A 8 6.71 -5.08 -4.59
C GLY A 8 7.49 -5.22 -3.29
N LEU A 9 8.34 -6.25 -3.19
CA LEU A 9 9.18 -6.46 -2.02
C LEU A 9 10.20 -5.34 -1.82
N TYR A 10 10.91 -4.95 -2.87
CA TYR A 10 11.95 -3.93 -2.77
C TYR A 10 11.39 -2.61 -2.23
N TYR A 11 10.34 -2.06 -2.85
CA TYR A 11 9.81 -0.76 -2.45
C TYR A 11 9.13 -0.77 -1.08
N HIS A 12 8.43 -1.85 -0.70
CA HIS A 12 7.96 -1.98 0.68
C HIS A 12 9.14 -2.01 1.65
N ASN A 13 10.15 -2.83 1.39
CA ASN A 13 11.24 -3.06 2.32
C ASN A 13 12.18 -1.87 2.49
N VAL A 14 12.37 -1.05 1.45
CA VAL A 14 13.07 0.24 1.58
C VAL A 14 12.36 1.13 2.58
N HIS A 15 11.05 1.31 2.45
CA HIS A 15 10.28 2.17 3.36
C HIS A 15 10.12 1.57 4.75
N ARG A 16 10.00 0.25 4.87
CA ARG A 16 9.96 -0.44 6.16
C ARG A 16 11.29 -0.29 6.92
N ALA A 17 12.42 -0.36 6.22
CA ALA A 17 13.74 -0.15 6.83
C ALA A 17 13.86 1.26 7.43
N ASN A 18 13.31 2.28 6.77
CA ASN A 18 13.26 3.64 7.29
C ASN A 18 12.51 3.79 8.63
N HIS A 19 11.71 2.79 9.01
CA HIS A 19 10.90 2.78 10.24
C HIS A 19 11.28 1.61 11.17
N SER A 20 12.44 1.00 10.96
CA SER A 20 12.91 -0.20 11.68
C SER A 20 11.85 -1.30 11.73
N ALA A 21 11.05 -1.41 10.66
CA ALA A 21 10.06 -2.46 10.51
C ALA A 21 10.71 -3.68 9.86
N PRO A 22 10.41 -4.92 10.35
CA PRO A 22 10.95 -6.13 9.76
C PRO A 22 10.63 -6.23 8.27
N LEU A 23 11.52 -6.84 7.49
CA LEU A 23 11.29 -7.03 6.06
C LEU A 23 10.02 -7.88 5.85
N ILE A 24 9.19 -7.46 4.92
CA ILE A 24 7.99 -8.18 4.49
C ILE A 24 8.37 -9.21 3.42
N VAL A 25 7.64 -10.33 3.38
CA VAL A 25 7.80 -11.37 2.35
C VAL A 25 6.60 -11.42 1.41
N TRP A 26 6.78 -12.03 0.23
CA TRP A 26 5.71 -12.09 -0.76
C TRP A 26 4.75 -13.22 -0.44
N ASN A 27 3.45 -12.95 -0.60
CA ASN A 27 2.39 -13.93 -0.39
C ASN A 27 1.60 -14.13 -1.69
N ALA A 28 1.84 -15.27 -2.35
CA ALA A 28 1.20 -15.59 -3.62
C ALA A 28 -0.33 -15.76 -3.50
N ALA A 29 -0.83 -16.29 -2.38
CA ALA A 29 -2.28 -16.43 -2.16
C ALA A 29 -2.95 -15.06 -2.03
N GLN A 30 -2.33 -14.14 -1.29
CA GLN A 30 -2.82 -12.76 -1.19
C GLN A 30 -2.71 -11.99 -2.51
N ALA A 31 -1.69 -12.27 -3.33
CA ALA A 31 -1.57 -11.69 -4.66
C ALA A 31 -2.68 -12.18 -5.60
N ALA A 32 -3.09 -13.44 -5.51
CA ALA A 32 -4.22 -13.97 -6.27
C ALA A 32 -5.55 -13.30 -5.86
N ILE A 33 -5.78 -13.13 -4.56
CA ILE A 33 -6.95 -12.40 -4.04
C ILE A 33 -6.93 -10.94 -4.51
N ALA A 34 -5.77 -10.28 -4.43
CA ALA A 34 -5.62 -8.90 -4.92
C ALA A 34 -5.90 -8.80 -6.42
N ALA A 35 -5.50 -9.80 -7.22
CA ALA A 35 -5.78 -9.85 -8.65
C ALA A 35 -7.27 -10.01 -8.96
N GLU A 36 -7.98 -10.87 -8.22
CA GLU A 36 -9.43 -11.00 -8.33
C GLU A 36 -10.12 -9.65 -8.05
N ILE A 37 -9.75 -8.97 -6.98
CA ILE A 37 -10.30 -7.66 -6.63
C ILE A 37 -9.96 -6.61 -7.69
N ALA A 38 -8.69 -6.53 -8.12
CA ALA A 38 -8.24 -5.57 -9.12
C ALA A 38 -8.95 -5.76 -10.47
N SER A 39 -9.26 -7.00 -10.84
CA SER A 39 -9.96 -7.33 -12.09
C SER A 39 -11.38 -6.77 -12.18
N SER A 40 -12.01 -6.47 -11.03
CA SER A 40 -13.34 -5.85 -11.00
C SER A 40 -13.35 -4.42 -11.54
N CYS A 41 -12.20 -3.74 -11.53
CA CYS A 41 -12.08 -2.33 -11.89
C CYS A 41 -13.05 -1.42 -11.13
N VAL A 42 -13.38 -1.78 -9.89
CA VAL A 42 -14.13 -0.96 -8.94
C VAL A 42 -13.16 -0.44 -7.89
N PHE A 43 -12.99 0.89 -7.83
CA PHE A 43 -12.11 1.53 -6.85
C PHE A 43 -12.77 1.60 -5.47
N ALA A 44 -12.88 0.44 -4.82
CA ALA A 44 -13.44 0.31 -3.49
C ALA A 44 -12.77 -0.85 -2.73
N HIS A 45 -12.68 -0.73 -1.42
CA HIS A 45 -12.18 -1.81 -0.59
C HIS A 45 -13.07 -3.04 -0.68
N ASN A 46 -12.45 -4.21 -0.85
CA ASN A 46 -13.11 -5.50 -0.78
C ASN A 46 -12.25 -6.47 0.04
N MET A 47 -12.58 -6.58 1.33
CA MET A 47 -11.83 -7.36 2.33
C MET A 47 -12.52 -8.67 2.71
N THR A 48 -13.49 -9.15 1.90
CA THR A 48 -14.21 -10.41 2.14
C THR A 48 -13.81 -11.52 1.17
N VAL A 49 -13.24 -11.17 0.00
CA VAL A 49 -12.71 -12.14 -0.98
C VAL A 49 -11.66 -13.02 -0.33
N GLY A 50 -11.65 -14.32 -0.65
CA GLY A 50 -10.68 -15.27 -0.08
C GLY A 50 -10.81 -15.47 1.44
N GLY A 51 -11.95 -15.13 2.05
CA GLY A 51 -12.21 -15.33 3.48
C GLY A 51 -11.79 -14.15 4.38
N GLY A 52 -11.26 -13.06 3.80
CA GLY A 52 -10.88 -11.86 4.52
C GLY A 52 -9.69 -12.03 5.47
N GLY A 53 -9.62 -11.18 6.51
CA GLY A 53 -8.56 -11.25 7.52
C GLY A 53 -7.20 -10.67 7.08
N TYR A 54 -7.19 -9.85 6.04
CA TYR A 54 -6.02 -9.11 5.55
C TYR A 54 -6.29 -7.61 5.58
N GLY A 55 -5.23 -6.81 5.69
CA GLY A 55 -5.27 -5.36 5.47
C GLY A 55 -5.19 -5.08 3.99
N GLN A 56 -5.61 -3.90 3.53
CA GLN A 56 -5.66 -3.59 2.11
C GLN A 56 -5.28 -2.14 1.84
N ASN A 57 -4.40 -1.94 0.86
CA ASN A 57 -4.16 -0.64 0.24
C ASN A 57 -4.63 -0.66 -1.21
N LEU A 58 -5.24 0.45 -1.63
CA LEU A 58 -5.70 0.68 -3.00
C LEU A 58 -5.00 1.90 -3.58
N ALA A 59 -4.69 1.85 -4.87
CA ALA A 59 -4.18 2.99 -5.60
C ALA A 59 -4.69 2.98 -7.03
N ALA A 60 -4.98 4.17 -7.55
CA ALA A 60 -5.33 4.34 -8.94
C ALA A 60 -4.42 5.38 -9.61
N TYR A 61 -4.09 5.16 -10.87
CA TYR A 61 -3.35 6.11 -11.70
C TYR A 61 -3.96 6.19 -13.10
N GLY A 62 -4.43 7.36 -13.47
CA GLY A 62 -4.94 7.66 -14.81
C GLY A 62 -4.30 8.94 -15.34
N ALA A 63 -4.12 9.01 -16.67
CA ALA A 63 -3.59 10.18 -17.36
C ALA A 63 -4.15 10.21 -18.79
N THR A 64 -4.15 11.39 -19.40
CA THR A 64 -4.57 11.57 -20.81
C THR A 64 -3.56 11.02 -21.83
N GLY A 65 -2.34 10.67 -21.39
CA GLY A 65 -1.34 10.00 -22.21
C GLY A 65 -1.59 8.49 -22.34
N ASN A 66 -0.68 7.80 -23.04
CA ASN A 66 -0.76 6.34 -23.20
C ASN A 66 -0.35 5.61 -21.91
N VAL A 67 -1.27 5.52 -20.94
CA VAL A 67 -1.04 4.81 -19.68
C VAL A 67 -0.84 3.30 -19.85
N ALA A 68 -1.31 2.72 -20.96
CA ALA A 68 -1.12 1.30 -21.27
C ALA A 68 0.34 0.95 -21.60
N ALA A 69 1.16 1.96 -21.93
CA ALA A 69 2.60 1.78 -22.13
C ALA A 69 3.39 1.66 -20.80
N LEU A 70 2.77 1.98 -19.67
CA LEU A 70 3.37 1.80 -18.34
C LEU A 70 3.32 0.32 -17.96
N SER A 71 4.32 -0.15 -17.21
CA SER A 71 4.35 -1.54 -16.76
C SER A 71 3.62 -1.71 -15.44
N PRO A 72 3.04 -2.90 -15.16
CA PRO A 72 2.48 -3.21 -13.84
C PRO A 72 3.50 -2.94 -12.72
N SER A 73 4.77 -3.29 -12.92
CA SER A 73 5.83 -3.06 -11.94
C SER A 73 6.06 -1.57 -11.65
N SER A 74 6.07 -0.71 -12.67
CA SER A 74 6.23 0.73 -12.41
C SER A 74 5.02 1.32 -11.69
N MET A 75 3.82 0.79 -11.95
CA MET A 75 2.60 1.19 -11.25
C MET A 75 2.59 0.72 -9.79
N LEU A 76 3.01 -0.51 -9.52
CA LEU A 76 3.19 -0.99 -8.15
C LEU A 76 4.22 -0.14 -7.38
N ALA A 77 5.38 0.14 -7.98
CA ALA A 77 6.41 0.98 -7.39
C ALA A 77 5.89 2.38 -7.04
N LYS A 78 5.15 2.99 -7.98
CA LYS A 78 4.51 4.29 -7.82
C LYS A 78 3.47 4.28 -6.70
N SER A 79 2.62 3.26 -6.66
CA SER A 79 1.60 3.14 -5.60
C SER A 79 2.25 3.06 -4.22
N ILE A 80 3.27 2.22 -4.05
CA ILE A 80 3.96 2.06 -2.77
C ILE A 80 4.71 3.34 -2.37
N THR A 81 5.51 3.89 -3.29
CA THR A 81 6.47 4.95 -2.94
C THR A 81 5.84 6.33 -2.99
N ASP A 82 5.20 6.69 -4.10
CA ASP A 82 4.73 8.05 -4.32
C ASP A 82 3.39 8.29 -3.64
N GLN A 83 2.45 7.36 -3.82
CA GLN A 83 1.08 7.53 -3.35
C GLN A 83 0.97 7.20 -1.86
N TRP A 84 1.27 5.97 -1.47
CA TRP A 84 1.05 5.52 -0.10
C TRP A 84 2.12 5.97 0.88
N TYR A 85 3.41 5.98 0.51
CA TYR A 85 4.45 6.39 1.45
C TYR A 85 4.65 7.92 1.45
N TYR A 86 5.20 8.51 0.39
CA TYR A 86 5.51 9.94 0.37
C TYR A 86 4.27 10.84 0.37
N GLY A 87 3.18 10.39 -0.24
CA GLY A 87 1.91 11.13 -0.26
C GLY A 87 1.27 11.30 1.11
N GLU A 88 1.61 10.45 2.07
CA GLU A 88 0.88 10.33 3.33
C GLU A 88 1.75 10.42 4.59
N VAL A 89 3.06 10.16 4.50
CA VAL A 89 3.98 10.19 5.65
C VAL A 89 3.93 11.52 6.42
N ASN A 90 3.74 12.64 5.72
CA ASN A 90 3.66 13.97 6.33
C ASN A 90 2.31 14.26 7.02
N SER A 91 1.29 13.47 6.72
CA SER A 91 -0.03 13.54 7.37
C SER A 91 -0.05 12.77 8.69
N PHE A 92 0.92 11.88 8.93
CA PHE A 92 1.08 11.19 10.20
C PHE A 92 1.98 12.01 11.15
N LEU A 93 1.35 12.73 12.07
CA LEU A 93 2.04 13.69 12.93
C LEU A 93 3.11 13.03 13.82
N PRO A 94 4.22 13.74 14.12
CA PRO A 94 5.23 13.24 15.06
C PRO A 94 4.69 12.82 16.42
N SER A 95 3.60 13.45 16.89
CA SER A 95 2.92 13.12 18.15
C SER A 95 2.15 11.79 18.13
N TYR A 96 1.91 11.20 16.96
CA TYR A 96 1.20 9.93 16.80
C TYR A 96 2.11 8.72 16.99
N TYR A 97 3.42 8.87 16.80
CA TYR A 97 4.38 7.78 17.06
C TYR A 97 4.35 7.39 18.54
N GLY A 98 4.26 6.09 18.80
CA GLY A 98 4.17 5.56 20.16
C GLY A 98 2.83 5.79 20.87
N GLN A 99 1.81 6.35 20.20
CA GLN A 99 0.46 6.41 20.76
C GLN A 99 -0.32 5.16 20.41
N PRO A 100 -1.02 4.50 21.35
CA PRO A 100 -1.84 3.33 21.04
C PRO A 100 -3.04 3.67 20.14
N THR A 101 -3.52 4.92 20.22
CA THR A 101 -4.68 5.40 19.47
C THR A 101 -4.41 6.83 19.01
N PRO A 102 -3.74 7.03 17.85
CA PRO A 102 -3.64 8.35 17.25
C PRO A 102 -5.03 8.89 16.89
N ASP A 103 -5.11 10.19 16.58
CA ASP A 103 -6.37 10.77 16.12
C ASP A 103 -6.78 10.16 14.77
N MET A 104 -7.87 9.40 14.80
CA MET A 104 -8.40 8.66 13.64
C MET A 104 -9.29 9.52 12.73
N SER A 105 -9.57 10.78 13.09
CA SER A 105 -10.46 11.68 12.33
C SER A 105 -10.01 11.91 10.89
N ASN A 106 -8.71 11.79 10.62
CA ASN A 106 -8.10 11.97 9.31
C ASN A 106 -7.37 10.69 8.82
N PHE A 107 -7.85 9.51 9.21
CA PHE A 107 -7.21 8.23 8.87
C PHE A 107 -6.96 8.06 7.37
N GLU A 108 -7.88 8.53 6.52
CA GLU A 108 -7.75 8.45 5.06
C GLU A 108 -6.50 9.18 4.51
N ALA A 109 -5.95 10.14 5.24
CA ALA A 109 -4.76 10.89 4.83
C ALA A 109 -3.43 10.20 5.18
N TRP A 110 -3.45 9.13 5.98
CA TRP A 110 -2.24 8.44 6.44
C TRP A 110 -2.35 6.91 6.60
N GLY A 111 -3.53 6.34 6.31
CA GLY A 111 -3.84 4.93 6.51
C GLY A 111 -3.01 4.01 5.62
N HIS A 112 -2.75 4.39 4.36
CA HIS A 112 -1.95 3.57 3.47
C HIS A 112 -0.48 3.57 3.88
N PHE A 113 0.06 4.74 4.23
CA PHE A 113 1.42 4.87 4.79
C PHE A 113 1.59 3.97 6.00
N THR A 114 0.67 4.05 6.97
CA THR A 114 0.77 3.26 8.19
C THR A 114 0.72 1.76 7.92
N GLN A 115 -0.05 1.32 6.92
CA GLN A 115 -0.08 -0.09 6.51
C GLN A 115 1.22 -0.54 5.83
N VAL A 116 1.83 0.28 4.96
CA VAL A 116 3.11 -0.05 4.29
C VAL A 116 4.21 -0.34 5.31
N VAL A 117 4.33 0.50 6.34
CA VAL A 117 5.38 0.38 7.35
C VAL A 117 4.91 -0.32 8.64
N TRP A 118 3.72 -0.95 8.61
CA TRP A 118 3.18 -1.68 9.75
C TRP A 118 4.05 -2.87 10.13
N LYS A 119 4.66 -2.84 11.31
CA LYS A 119 5.56 -3.90 11.78
C LYS A 119 4.90 -5.27 11.91
N GLY A 120 3.63 -5.28 12.28
CA GLY A 120 2.87 -6.51 12.46
C GLY A 120 2.56 -7.23 11.13
N SER A 121 2.66 -6.54 9.98
CA SER A 121 2.47 -7.15 8.67
C SER A 121 3.73 -7.91 8.28
N LEU A 122 3.60 -9.22 8.09
CA LEU A 122 4.72 -10.12 7.79
C LEU A 122 4.79 -10.48 6.31
N SER A 123 3.66 -10.45 5.62
CA SER A 123 3.59 -10.77 4.19
C SER A 123 2.65 -9.84 3.43
N VAL A 124 2.93 -9.64 2.14
CA VAL A 124 2.13 -8.84 1.22
C VAL A 124 1.96 -9.55 -0.11
N GLY A 125 0.79 -9.44 -0.72
CA GLY A 125 0.54 -9.84 -2.09
C GLY A 125 -0.21 -8.74 -2.83
N CYS A 126 0.22 -8.39 -4.03
CA CYS A 126 -0.35 -7.29 -4.80
C CYS A 126 -0.72 -7.70 -6.22
N ALA A 127 -1.57 -6.89 -6.85
CA ALA A 127 -1.88 -6.94 -8.28
C ALA A 127 -2.14 -5.53 -8.83
N SER A 128 -1.77 -5.29 -10.09
CA SER A 128 -2.05 -4.06 -10.81
C SER A 128 -2.79 -4.42 -12.09
N GLN A 129 -4.01 -3.91 -12.23
CA GLN A 129 -4.89 -4.13 -13.37
C GLN A 129 -4.97 -2.85 -14.21
N LEU A 130 -4.81 -2.97 -15.53
CA LEU A 130 -5.19 -1.89 -16.43
C LEU A 130 -6.70 -1.97 -16.67
N CYS A 131 -7.41 -0.95 -16.20
CA CYS A 131 -8.85 -0.86 -16.23
C CYS A 131 -9.36 -0.04 -17.43
N PRO A 132 -10.52 -0.40 -18.00
CA PRO A 132 -11.14 0.35 -19.10
C PRO A 132 -11.44 1.80 -18.73
N ALA A 133 -11.55 2.67 -19.74
CA ALA A 133 -11.97 4.05 -19.54
C ALA A 133 -13.35 4.14 -18.88
N GLY A 134 -13.56 5.13 -18.01
CA GLY A 134 -14.83 5.34 -17.32
C GLY A 134 -15.12 4.41 -16.14
N THR A 135 -14.23 3.47 -15.80
CA THR A 135 -14.48 2.49 -14.71
C THR A 135 -14.00 3.00 -13.34
N ILE A 136 -12.72 3.34 -13.22
CA ILE A 136 -12.12 3.88 -11.98
C ILE A 136 -12.34 5.39 -11.87
N PHE A 137 -12.11 6.12 -12.97
CA PHE A 137 -12.35 7.56 -13.07
C PHE A 137 -13.43 7.82 -14.12
N PRO A 138 -14.30 8.83 -13.93
CA PRO A 138 -15.28 9.24 -14.94
C PRO A 138 -14.60 10.05 -16.06
N ALA A 139 -13.62 9.44 -16.73
CA ALA A 139 -12.78 10.07 -17.74
C ALA A 139 -12.53 9.13 -18.93
N PRO A 140 -12.31 9.68 -20.14
CA PRO A 140 -12.20 8.91 -21.38
C PRO A 140 -10.80 8.29 -21.58
N TYR A 141 -10.13 7.90 -20.50
CA TYR A 141 -8.82 7.25 -20.54
C TYR A 141 -8.80 6.02 -19.62
N GLN A 142 -8.01 5.01 -20.00
CA GLN A 142 -7.74 3.85 -19.15
C GLN A 142 -7.00 4.27 -17.87
N SER A 143 -7.02 3.42 -16.87
CA SER A 143 -6.34 3.68 -15.60
C SER A 143 -5.77 2.41 -15.00
N TRP A 144 -4.65 2.52 -14.30
CA TRP A 144 -4.13 1.42 -13.50
C TRP A 144 -4.81 1.42 -12.14
N PHE A 145 -5.22 0.22 -11.70
CA PHE A 145 -5.74 -0.04 -10.37
C PHE A 145 -4.84 -1.05 -9.67
N THR A 146 -4.16 -0.61 -8.62
CA THR A 146 -3.26 -1.44 -7.80
C THR A 146 -3.94 -1.78 -6.47
N VAL A 147 -3.92 -3.06 -6.12
CA VAL A 147 -4.39 -3.61 -4.85
C VAL A 147 -3.24 -4.32 -4.18
N CYS A 148 -2.98 -4.05 -2.90
CA CYS A 148 -2.06 -4.81 -2.07
C CYS A 148 -2.77 -5.29 -0.81
N ASN A 149 -2.69 -6.59 -0.53
CA ASN A 149 -3.23 -7.21 0.67
C ASN A 149 -2.10 -7.59 1.63
N TYR A 150 -2.27 -7.28 2.93
CA TYR A 150 -1.25 -7.42 3.98
C TYR A 150 -1.70 -8.41 5.06
N VAL A 151 -0.80 -9.30 5.47
CA VAL A 151 -1.09 -10.31 6.52
C VAL A 151 0.04 -10.38 7.53
N PRO A 152 -0.25 -10.34 8.84
CA PRO A 152 -1.49 -9.86 9.46
C PRO A 152 -1.88 -8.44 9.03
N PRO A 153 -3.18 -8.06 9.14
CA PRO A 153 -3.62 -6.69 8.87
C PRO A 153 -2.97 -5.69 9.84
N GLY A 154 -2.80 -4.45 9.36
CA GLY A 154 -2.73 -3.29 10.24
C GLY A 154 -3.94 -3.29 11.18
N LYS A 155 -3.72 -3.07 12.48
CA LYS A 155 -4.80 -3.08 13.47
C LYS A 155 -4.80 -1.80 14.28
N PHE A 156 -5.94 -1.12 14.27
CA PHE A 156 -6.27 -0.02 15.17
C PHE A 156 -7.30 -0.48 16.21
N PRO A 157 -7.19 -0.09 17.50
CA PRO A 157 -6.05 0.60 18.11
C PRO A 157 -4.77 -0.24 18.04
N PHE A 158 -3.62 0.42 18.05
CA PHE A 158 -2.33 -0.24 17.97
C PHE A 158 -2.13 -1.09 19.24
N PRO A 159 -1.94 -2.41 19.10
CA PRO A 159 -1.78 -3.28 20.26
C PRO A 159 -0.46 -3.03 21.02
N SER A 160 0.46 -2.28 20.42
CA SER A 160 1.69 -1.83 21.06
C SER A 160 2.21 -0.55 20.40
N PRO A 161 2.74 0.41 21.20
CA PRO A 161 3.42 1.60 20.68
C PRO A 161 4.67 1.26 19.86
N LEU A 162 5.18 0.02 19.96
CA LEU A 162 6.35 -0.45 19.22
C LEU A 162 6.05 -0.78 17.76
N ASN A 163 4.79 -0.75 17.31
CA ASN A 163 4.42 -1.11 15.94
C ASN A 163 4.71 0.00 14.92
N PHE A 164 5.04 1.21 15.37
CA PHE A 164 5.26 2.36 14.51
C PHE A 164 6.38 3.24 15.07
N PHE A 165 7.55 3.24 14.42
CA PHE A 165 8.64 4.13 14.79
C PHE A 165 8.74 5.30 13.81
N PRO A 166 9.22 6.47 14.27
CA PRO A 166 9.50 7.58 13.37
C PRO A 166 10.50 7.17 12.30
N HIS A 167 10.47 7.92 11.19
CA HIS A 167 11.52 7.82 10.19
C HIS A 167 12.88 7.95 10.88
N LEU A 168 13.79 7.03 10.61
CA LEU A 168 15.17 7.11 11.06
C LEU A 168 15.76 8.38 10.43
N ARG A 169 15.81 9.48 11.17
CA ARG A 169 16.66 10.60 10.79
C ARG A 169 18.09 10.10 10.84
N GLU A 170 18.90 10.45 9.86
CA GLU A 170 20.35 10.49 10.02
C GLU A 170 20.64 11.46 11.18
N GLU A 171 20.63 10.95 12.41
CA GLU A 171 21.26 11.66 13.52
C GLU A 171 22.75 11.59 13.25
N ASN A 172 23.26 12.63 12.57
CA ASN A 172 24.67 12.98 12.39
C ASN A 172 25.66 11.80 12.46
N CYS A 173 25.99 11.22 11.30
CA CYS A 173 27.33 10.67 11.11
C CYS A 173 28.35 11.81 11.08
#